data_AF-A0A514JN88-F1
#
_entry.id   AF-A0A514JN88-F1
#
_cell.length_a   1.000
_cell.length_b   1.000
_cell.length_c   1.000
_cell.angle_alpha   90.00
_cell.angle_beta   90.00
_cell.angle_gamma   90.00
#
_symmetry.space_group_name_H-M   'P 1'
#
loop_
_entity.id
_entity.type
_entity.pdbx_description
1 polymer ?
#
loop_
_entity_poly.entity_id
_entity_poly.type
_entity_poly.pdbx_seq_one_letter_code
_entity_poly.pdbx_strand_id
1 'polypeptide(L)'
;MAMVAELIPFQPEPEKGKGSDALPVDLTYEEQIVLDLCREGKGRNEIASLTGISTWTVSQIASRHGHYFGRTEQLAAAQAARDAQLRERKQRLALQLLDNAELYADALSGVGTPKDGQLVAKALRDILESHELLAGGVAEGESVEEAKDWMVGLRNDMALARAQFEQEHGVPLDSPEAREILNKMRYQEESSDEQP
;
A
#
# COMPACT_ATOMS: atom_id res chain seq x y z
N MET A 1 -0.77 40.97 -35.76
CA MET A 1 -0.27 40.60 -34.41
C MET A 1 -0.12 39.09 -34.39
N ALA A 2 1.11 38.63 -34.28
CA ALA A 2 1.52 37.24 -34.47
C ALA A 2 1.27 36.40 -33.21
N MET A 3 0.92 35.15 -33.42
CA MET A 3 0.77 34.11 -32.39
C MET A 3 2.14 33.73 -31.83
N VAL A 4 2.27 33.71 -30.51
CA VAL A 4 3.44 33.14 -29.83
C VAL A 4 3.05 31.75 -29.34
N ALA A 5 3.47 30.73 -30.09
CA ALA A 5 3.44 29.35 -29.65
C ALA A 5 4.61 29.15 -28.67
N GLU A 6 4.31 28.86 -27.40
CA GLU A 6 5.33 28.44 -26.45
C GLU A 6 5.83 27.03 -26.80
N LEU A 7 7.14 26.96 -26.95
CA LEU A 7 7.95 25.83 -27.32
C LEU A 7 8.15 24.93 -26.09
N ILE A 8 7.48 23.77 -26.01
CA ILE A 8 7.80 22.75 -25.01
C ILE A 8 9.08 22.01 -25.47
N PRO A 9 10.10 21.86 -24.60
CA PRO A 9 11.38 21.28 -24.97
C PRO A 9 11.27 19.77 -25.28
N PHE A 10 11.93 19.39 -26.37
CA PHE A 10 12.22 18.03 -26.81
C PHE A 10 12.81 17.21 -25.64
N GLN A 11 12.08 16.18 -25.18
CA GLN A 11 12.65 15.15 -24.31
C GLN A 11 13.11 13.96 -25.17
N PRO A 12 14.34 13.45 -24.98
CA PRO A 12 14.89 12.36 -25.77
C PRO A 12 14.11 11.06 -25.52
N GLU A 13 13.90 10.29 -26.59
CA GLU A 13 13.22 8.99 -26.55
C GLU A 13 13.90 8.05 -25.53
N PRO A 14 13.14 7.33 -24.68
CA PRO A 14 13.72 6.30 -23.84
C PRO A 14 14.22 5.16 -24.72
N GLU A 15 15.53 4.90 -24.63
CA GLU A 15 16.22 3.83 -25.33
C GLU A 15 15.54 2.47 -25.11
N LYS A 16 15.47 1.70 -26.20
CA LYS A 16 14.99 0.32 -26.25
C LYS A 16 15.79 -0.59 -25.31
N GLY A 17 15.28 -0.80 -24.11
CA GLY A 17 15.67 -1.90 -23.23
C GLY A 17 15.07 -3.22 -23.71
N LYS A 18 15.93 -4.21 -23.99
CA LYS A 18 15.58 -5.59 -24.36
C LYS A 18 14.81 -6.28 -23.22
N GLY A 19 13.69 -6.92 -23.54
CA GLY A 19 13.12 -7.96 -22.67
C GLY A 19 11.63 -7.89 -22.33
N SER A 20 10.77 -7.28 -23.13
CA SER A 20 9.35 -7.64 -23.13
C SER A 20 9.02 -8.46 -24.38
N ASP A 21 9.56 -9.67 -24.46
CA ASP A 21 8.99 -10.75 -25.29
C ASP A 21 7.68 -11.27 -24.64
N ALA A 22 6.80 -10.36 -24.25
CA ALA A 22 5.38 -10.65 -24.24
C ALA A 22 4.93 -10.32 -25.65
N LEU A 23 4.66 -11.35 -26.45
CA LEU A 23 4.00 -11.25 -27.75
C LEU A 23 3.00 -10.09 -27.70
N PRO A 24 2.95 -9.19 -28.71
CA PRO A 24 1.89 -8.21 -28.78
C PRO A 24 0.59 -9.01 -28.69
N VAL A 25 -0.09 -8.93 -27.55
CA VAL A 25 -1.44 -9.43 -27.46
C VAL A 25 -2.13 -8.56 -28.50
N ASP A 26 -2.51 -9.15 -29.63
CA ASP A 26 -3.38 -8.51 -30.61
C ASP A 26 -4.70 -8.29 -29.88
N LEU A 27 -4.72 -7.27 -29.02
CA LEU A 27 -5.88 -6.82 -28.32
C LEU A 27 -6.80 -6.36 -29.42
N THR A 28 -7.96 -7.01 -29.46
CA THR A 28 -9.01 -6.57 -30.36
C THR A 28 -9.32 -5.10 -30.06
N TYR A 29 -9.74 -4.36 -31.09
CA TYR A 29 -10.12 -2.96 -30.96
C TYR A 29 -11.11 -2.73 -29.80
N GLU A 30 -12.02 -3.68 -29.59
CA GLU A 30 -12.97 -3.69 -28.49
C GLU A 30 -12.32 -3.84 -27.11
N GLU A 31 -11.31 -4.72 -26.99
CA GLU A 31 -10.56 -4.90 -25.74
C GLU A 31 -9.73 -3.66 -25.39
N GLN A 32 -9.13 -3.00 -26.37
CA GLN A 32 -8.38 -1.75 -26.15
C GLN A 32 -9.29 -0.65 -25.60
N ILE A 33 -10.46 -0.43 -26.24
CA ILE A 33 -11.42 0.58 -25.79
C ILE A 33 -11.91 0.29 -24.37
N VAL A 34 -12.22 -0.96 -24.06
CA VAL A 34 -12.65 -1.33 -22.70
C VAL A 34 -11.56 -1.03 -21.68
N LEU A 35 -10.29 -1.33 -21.99
CA LEU A 35 -9.17 -1.05 -21.07
C LEU A 35 -8.90 0.44 -20.89
N ASP A 36 -9.00 1.23 -21.95
CA ASP A 36 -8.83 2.67 -21.84
C ASP A 36 -9.94 3.30 -20.98
N LEU A 37 -11.19 2.88 -21.18
CA LEU A 37 -12.31 3.33 -20.34
C LEU A 37 -12.20 2.81 -18.88
N CYS A 38 -11.61 1.63 -18.65
CA CYS A 38 -11.26 1.15 -17.31
C CYS A 38 -10.22 2.06 -16.64
N ARG A 39 -9.17 2.48 -17.37
CA ARG A 39 -8.12 3.38 -16.88
C ARG A 39 -8.66 4.76 -16.57
N GLU A 40 -9.65 5.22 -17.32
CA GLU A 40 -10.42 6.45 -17.04
C GLU A 40 -11.34 6.34 -15.81
N GLY A 41 -11.48 5.15 -15.22
CA GLY A 41 -12.27 4.92 -14.00
C GLY A 41 -13.77 4.76 -14.24
N LYS A 42 -14.19 4.48 -15.47
CA LYS A 42 -15.62 4.27 -15.78
C LYS A 42 -16.13 2.94 -15.24
N GLY A 43 -17.37 2.94 -14.75
CA GLY A 43 -17.99 1.74 -14.20
C GLY A 43 -18.40 0.73 -15.28
N ARG A 44 -18.48 -0.56 -14.92
CA ARG A 44 -18.89 -1.66 -15.84
C ARG A 44 -20.12 -1.35 -16.70
N ASN A 45 -21.18 -0.84 -16.06
CA ASN A 45 -22.45 -0.55 -16.75
C ASN A 45 -22.34 0.68 -17.68
N GLU A 46 -21.48 1.63 -17.32
CA GLU A 46 -21.20 2.83 -18.13
C GLU A 46 -20.40 2.45 -19.37
N ILE A 47 -19.36 1.62 -19.22
CA ILE A 47 -18.56 1.08 -20.32
C ILE A 47 -19.47 0.30 -21.28
N ALA A 48 -20.30 -0.61 -20.77
CA ALA A 48 -21.25 -1.37 -21.58
C ALA A 48 -22.22 -0.49 -22.38
N SER A 49 -22.63 0.65 -21.80
CA SER A 49 -23.53 1.60 -22.47
C SER A 49 -22.81 2.41 -23.56
N LEU A 50 -21.53 2.70 -23.37
CA LEU A 50 -20.71 3.49 -24.31
C LEU A 50 -20.20 2.66 -25.49
N THR A 51 -19.82 1.40 -25.24
CA THR A 51 -19.21 0.53 -26.26
C THR A 51 -20.23 -0.39 -26.93
N GLY A 52 -21.42 -0.56 -26.34
CA GLY A 52 -22.41 -1.54 -26.80
C GLY A 52 -22.06 -2.99 -26.46
N ILE A 53 -20.97 -3.21 -25.74
CA ILE A 53 -20.48 -4.53 -25.32
C ILE A 53 -21.26 -5.00 -24.09
N SER A 54 -21.57 -6.30 -24.00
CA SER A 54 -22.29 -6.83 -22.85
C SER A 54 -21.51 -6.62 -21.54
N THR A 55 -22.22 -6.36 -20.44
CA THR A 55 -21.59 -6.16 -19.11
C THR A 55 -20.77 -7.37 -18.65
N TRP A 56 -21.14 -8.58 -19.09
CA TRP A 56 -20.40 -9.81 -18.82
C TRP A 56 -19.06 -9.82 -19.56
N THR A 57 -19.05 -9.48 -20.85
CA THR A 57 -17.85 -9.41 -21.67
C THR A 57 -16.89 -8.32 -21.18
N VAL A 58 -17.41 -7.15 -20.79
CA VAL A 58 -16.62 -6.07 -20.17
C VAL A 58 -15.93 -6.57 -18.89
N SER A 59 -16.64 -7.27 -18.01
CA SER A 59 -16.04 -7.88 -16.82
C SER A 59 -14.99 -8.94 -17.13
N GLN A 60 -15.22 -9.77 -18.15
CA GLN A 60 -14.28 -10.82 -18.56
C GLN A 60 -12.98 -10.22 -19.10
N ILE A 61 -13.08 -9.23 -20.00
CA ILE A 61 -11.93 -8.49 -20.55
C ILE A 61 -11.16 -7.81 -19.43
N ALA A 62 -11.83 -7.03 -18.58
CA ALA A 62 -11.19 -6.34 -17.47
C ALA A 62 -10.45 -7.32 -16.54
N SER A 63 -11.09 -8.43 -16.14
CA SER A 63 -10.48 -9.41 -15.24
C SER A 63 -9.25 -10.09 -15.84
N ARG A 64 -9.26 -10.38 -17.15
CA ARG A 64 -8.11 -10.97 -17.87
C ARG A 64 -6.90 -10.04 -17.89
N HIS A 65 -7.13 -8.73 -17.75
CA HIS A 65 -6.12 -7.69 -17.70
C HIS A 65 -5.94 -7.09 -16.30
N GLY A 66 -6.45 -7.75 -15.25
CA GLY A 66 -6.23 -7.37 -13.85
C GLY A 66 -7.10 -6.22 -13.33
N HIS A 67 -8.13 -5.81 -14.08
CA HIS A 67 -9.12 -4.81 -13.65
C HIS A 67 -10.36 -5.49 -13.07
N TYR A 68 -10.75 -5.15 -11.85
CA TYR A 68 -11.92 -5.72 -11.19
C TYR A 68 -13.01 -4.67 -10.96
N PHE A 69 -14.20 -4.90 -11.53
CA PHE A 69 -15.37 -4.07 -11.26
C PHE A 69 -16.06 -4.55 -9.98
N GLY A 70 -15.43 -4.26 -8.84
CA GLY A 70 -15.88 -4.69 -7.53
C GLY A 70 -16.28 -3.52 -6.65
N ARG A 71 -17.50 -3.62 -6.08
CA ARG A 71 -17.89 -2.87 -4.88
C ARG A 71 -16.86 -3.07 -3.75
N THR A 72 -16.15 -4.20 -3.74
CA THR A 72 -15.12 -4.59 -2.77
C THR A 72 -13.83 -3.76 -2.80
N GLU A 73 -13.33 -3.33 -3.96
CA GLU A 73 -12.13 -2.47 -4.03
C GLU A 73 -12.47 -1.03 -3.66
N GLN A 74 -13.61 -0.51 -4.13
CA GLN A 74 -14.14 0.77 -3.66
C GLN A 74 -14.48 0.75 -2.16
N LEU A 75 -15.04 -0.36 -1.66
CA LEU A 75 -15.29 -0.54 -0.22
C LEU A 75 -13.98 -0.65 0.55
N ALA A 76 -12.97 -1.36 0.06
CA ALA A 76 -11.67 -1.47 0.72
C ALA A 76 -10.96 -0.12 0.79
N ALA A 77 -10.96 0.65 -0.31
CA ALA A 77 -10.44 2.01 -0.32
C ALA A 77 -11.24 2.95 0.63
N ALA A 78 -12.57 2.84 0.64
CA ALA A 78 -13.42 3.60 1.55
C ALA A 78 -13.25 3.18 3.02
N GLN A 79 -13.00 1.90 3.29
CA GLN A 79 -12.73 1.34 4.61
C GLN A 79 -11.37 1.83 5.11
N ALA A 80 -10.33 1.74 4.28
CA ALA A 80 -8.99 2.23 4.58
C ALA A 80 -9.00 3.74 4.88
N ALA A 81 -9.74 4.53 4.10
CA ALA A 81 -9.92 5.96 4.35
C ALA A 81 -10.65 6.23 5.68
N ARG A 82 -11.68 5.44 6.02
CA ARG A 82 -12.38 5.54 7.31
C ARG A 82 -11.49 5.15 8.47
N ASP A 83 -10.70 4.09 8.33
CA ASP A 83 -9.79 3.61 9.37
C ASP A 83 -8.68 4.62 9.62
N ALA A 84 -8.15 5.25 8.57
CA ALA A 84 -7.21 6.37 8.68
C ALA A 84 -7.85 7.58 9.41
N GLN A 85 -9.08 7.97 9.04
CA GLN A 85 -9.80 9.06 9.73
C GLN A 85 -10.10 8.73 11.19
N LEU A 86 -10.42 7.47 11.51
CA LEU A 86 -10.65 7.03 12.88
C LEU A 86 -9.36 7.04 13.70
N ARG A 87 -8.23 6.63 13.11
CA ARG A 87 -6.90 6.74 13.74
C ARG A 87 -6.53 8.19 14.03
N GLU A 88 -6.66 9.08 13.05
CA GLU A 88 -6.39 10.51 13.22
C GLU A 88 -7.27 11.12 14.32
N ARG A 89 -8.55 10.75 14.37
CA ARG A 89 -9.46 11.19 15.45
C ARG A 89 -9.05 10.66 16.81
N LYS A 90 -8.64 9.39 16.91
CA LYS A 90 -8.15 8.79 18.16
C LYS A 90 -6.89 9.49 18.66
N GLN A 91 -5.92 9.74 17.78
CA GLN A 91 -4.70 10.48 18.11
C GLN A 91 -5.02 11.90 18.58
N ARG A 92 -5.90 12.62 17.87
CA ARG A 92 -6.34 13.95 18.26
C ARG A 92 -7.02 13.95 19.64
N LEU A 93 -7.89 12.98 19.90
CA LEU A 93 -8.55 12.83 21.20
C LEU A 93 -7.55 12.49 22.32
N ALA A 94 -6.54 11.66 22.04
CA ALA A 94 -5.50 11.35 23.00
C ALA A 94 -4.71 12.62 23.39
N LEU A 95 -4.30 13.43 22.40
CA LEU A 95 -3.63 14.71 22.67
C LEU A 95 -4.50 15.65 23.51
N GLN A 96 -5.79 15.78 23.17
CA GLN A 96 -6.73 16.60 23.95
C GLN A 96 -6.90 16.10 25.39
N LEU A 97 -6.86 14.79 25.63
CA LEU A 97 -6.91 14.25 26.99
C LEU A 97 -5.64 14.59 27.76
N LEU A 98 -4.47 14.62 27.10
CA LEU A 98 -3.22 15.03 27.73
C LEU A 98 -3.25 16.53 28.10
N ASP A 99 -3.72 17.40 27.21
CA ASP A 99 -3.91 18.83 27.50
C ASP A 99 -4.87 19.04 28.70
N ASN A 100 -5.96 18.26 28.75
CA ASN A 100 -6.87 18.29 29.89
C ASN A 100 -6.21 17.75 31.16
N ALA A 101 -5.41 16.70 31.09
CA ALA A 101 -4.68 16.16 32.23
C ALA A 101 -3.74 17.23 32.83
N GLU A 102 -3.06 18.02 32.00
CA GLU A 102 -2.24 19.15 32.46
C GLU A 102 -3.09 20.18 33.22
N LEU A 103 -4.25 20.57 32.70
CA LEU A 103 -5.16 21.50 33.38
C LEU A 103 -5.62 20.97 34.75
N TYR A 104 -5.92 19.67 34.86
CA TYR A 104 -6.32 19.04 36.12
C TYR A 104 -5.14 18.88 37.08
N ALA A 105 -3.93 18.66 36.59
CA ALA A 105 -2.71 18.64 37.40
C ALA A 105 -2.41 20.03 37.99
N ASP A 106 -2.56 21.10 37.20
CA ASP A 106 -2.46 22.47 37.67
C ASP A 106 -3.54 22.79 38.70
N ALA A 107 -4.79 22.40 38.45
CA ALA A 107 -5.88 22.57 39.39
C ALA A 107 -5.60 21.86 40.72
N LEU A 108 -5.02 20.65 40.69
CA LEU A 108 -4.67 19.87 41.87
C LEU A 108 -3.67 20.61 42.77
N SER A 109 -2.72 21.34 42.18
CA SER A 109 -1.73 22.13 42.92
C SER A 109 -2.34 23.33 43.66
N GLY A 110 -3.46 23.86 43.15
CA GLY A 110 -4.17 25.01 43.70
C GLY A 110 -5.29 24.68 44.69
N VAL A 111 -5.53 23.40 45.01
CA VAL A 111 -6.68 23.02 45.82
C VAL A 111 -6.46 23.34 47.31
N GLY A 112 -7.39 24.09 47.90
CA GLY A 112 -7.35 24.48 49.31
C GLY A 112 -7.93 23.45 50.30
N THR A 113 -8.65 22.42 49.83
CA THR A 113 -9.26 21.40 50.70
C THR A 113 -8.91 19.96 50.28
N PRO A 114 -8.67 19.03 51.24
CA PRO A 114 -8.33 17.64 50.89
C PRO A 114 -9.41 16.90 50.08
N LYS A 115 -10.69 17.23 50.31
CA LYS A 115 -11.82 16.59 49.62
C LYS A 115 -11.86 16.95 48.14
N ASP A 116 -11.65 18.22 47.82
CA ASP A 116 -11.60 18.68 46.44
C ASP A 116 -10.35 18.12 45.74
N GLY A 117 -9.24 18.00 46.48
CA GLY A 117 -7.99 17.44 45.95
C GLY A 117 -8.15 15.97 45.55
N GLN A 118 -8.90 15.18 46.34
CA GLN A 118 -9.24 13.80 45.99
C GLN A 118 -10.09 13.68 44.72
N LEU A 119 -11.05 14.59 44.53
CA LEU A 119 -11.89 14.60 43.33
C LEU A 119 -11.08 14.94 42.07
N VAL A 120 -10.22 15.95 42.17
CA VAL A 120 -9.34 16.37 41.07
C VAL A 120 -8.32 15.29 40.74
N ALA A 121 -7.69 14.68 41.75
CA ALA A 121 -6.73 13.59 41.55
C ALA A 121 -7.39 12.35 40.91
N LYS A 122 -8.64 12.04 41.28
CA LYS A 122 -9.40 10.98 40.65
C LYS A 122 -9.71 11.29 39.18
N ALA A 123 -10.20 12.50 38.89
CA ALA A 123 -10.47 12.92 37.52
C ALA A 123 -9.20 12.89 36.65
N LEU A 124 -8.07 13.34 37.18
CA LEU A 124 -6.76 13.27 36.52
C LEU A 124 -6.38 11.82 36.19
N ARG A 125 -6.52 10.90 37.16
CA ARG A 125 -6.26 9.48 36.94
C ARG A 125 -7.16 8.89 35.85
N ASP A 126 -8.47 9.17 35.89
CA ASP A 126 -9.44 8.66 34.90
C ASP A 126 -9.11 9.17 33.48
N ILE A 127 -8.64 10.42 33.36
CA ILE A 127 -8.20 11.02 32.09
C ILE A 127 -6.92 10.33 31.58
N LEU A 128 -5.93 10.10 32.44
CA LEU A 128 -4.68 9.44 32.07
C LEU A 128 -4.90 7.97 31.65
N GLU A 129 -5.73 7.22 32.38
CA GLU A 129 -6.12 5.85 32.00
C GLU A 129 -6.82 5.84 30.63
N SER A 130 -7.70 6.81 30.37
CA SER A 130 -8.38 6.95 29.07
C SER A 130 -7.41 7.31 27.93
N HIS A 131 -6.42 8.15 28.21
CA HIS A 131 -5.35 8.49 27.27
C HIS A 131 -4.52 7.25 26.92
N GLU A 132 -4.06 6.48 27.90
CA GLU A 132 -3.27 5.26 27.67
C GLU A 132 -4.00 4.23 26.81
N LEU A 133 -5.30 4.04 27.05
CA LEU A 133 -6.14 3.16 26.23
C LEU A 133 -6.25 3.62 24.77
N LEU A 134 -6.38 4.93 24.55
CA LEU A 134 -6.48 5.49 23.21
C LEU A 134 -5.13 5.52 22.48
N ALA A 135 -4.05 5.82 23.18
CA ALA A 135 -2.70 5.87 22.62
C ALA A 135 -2.14 4.46 22.35
N GLY A 136 -2.30 3.52 23.28
CA GLY A 136 -1.82 2.15 23.15
C GLY A 136 -2.47 1.40 21.99
N GLY A 137 -3.78 1.57 21.80
CA GLY A 137 -4.50 0.97 20.67
C GLY A 137 -4.15 1.55 19.29
N VAL A 138 -3.51 2.73 19.23
CA VAL A 138 -2.98 3.30 17.98
C VAL A 138 -1.60 2.72 17.67
N ALA A 139 -0.71 2.62 18.66
CA ALA A 139 0.63 2.07 18.50
C ALA A 139 0.63 0.59 18.09
N GLU A 140 -0.22 -0.23 18.72
CA GLU A 140 -0.32 -1.65 18.38
C GLU A 140 -0.90 -1.86 16.96
N GLY A 141 -1.89 -1.04 16.58
CA GLY A 141 -2.46 -1.06 15.24
C GLY A 141 -1.47 -0.64 14.14
N GLU A 142 -0.63 0.37 14.39
CA GLU A 142 0.42 0.79 13.45
C GLU A 142 1.49 -0.30 13.28
N SER A 143 1.93 -0.94 14.37
CA SER A 143 2.92 -2.02 14.32
C SER A 143 2.45 -3.23 13.50
N VAL A 144 1.16 -3.58 13.58
CA VAL A 144 0.60 -4.73 12.88
C VAL A 144 0.44 -4.45 11.39
N GLU A 145 0.02 -3.25 11.02
CA GLU A 145 -0.06 -2.86 9.60
C GLU A 145 1.34 -2.71 8.98
N GLU A 146 2.30 -2.14 9.70
CA GLU A 146 3.71 -2.08 9.26
C GLU A 146 4.31 -3.48 9.06
N ALA A 147 4.03 -4.42 9.96
CA ALA A 147 4.45 -5.82 9.82
C ALA A 147 3.80 -6.49 8.59
N LYS A 148 2.54 -6.18 8.28
CA LYS A 148 1.87 -6.69 7.07
C LYS A 148 2.49 -6.13 5.81
N ASP A 149 2.70 -4.81 5.75
CA ASP A 149 3.32 -4.16 4.60
C ASP A 149 4.72 -4.70 4.36
N TRP A 150 5.50 -4.91 5.42
CA TRP A 150 6.79 -5.57 5.35
C TRP A 150 6.69 -7.01 4.81
N MET A 151 5.75 -7.83 5.30
CA MET A 151 5.56 -9.20 4.80
C MET A 151 5.13 -9.23 3.32
N VAL A 152 4.32 -8.28 2.88
CA VAL A 152 3.92 -8.15 1.47
C VAL A 152 5.11 -7.75 0.62
N GLY A 153 5.93 -6.79 1.07
CA GLY A 153 7.18 -6.40 0.43
C GLY A 153 8.13 -7.59 0.28
N LEU A 154 8.40 -8.29 1.38
CA LEU A 154 9.26 -9.49 1.40
C LEU A 154 8.76 -10.56 0.42
N ARG A 155 7.45 -10.82 0.37
CA ARG A 155 6.88 -11.77 -0.58
C ARG A 155 7.13 -11.35 -2.03
N ASN A 156 6.99 -10.06 -2.34
CA ASN A 156 7.22 -9.55 -3.69
C ASN A 156 8.71 -9.65 -4.06
N ASP A 157 9.61 -9.33 -3.14
CA ASP A 157 11.05 -9.45 -3.33
C ASP A 157 11.45 -10.90 -3.58
N MET A 158 10.91 -11.85 -2.81
CA MET A 158 11.14 -13.29 -3.03
C MET A 158 10.61 -13.76 -4.39
N ALA A 159 9.45 -13.25 -4.82
CA ALA A 159 8.90 -13.58 -6.14
C ALA A 159 9.77 -13.01 -7.27
N LEU A 160 10.29 -11.79 -7.11
CA LEU A 160 11.20 -11.17 -8.07
C LEU A 160 12.53 -11.92 -8.15
N ALA A 161 13.14 -12.23 -7.01
CA ALA A 161 14.39 -13.00 -6.94
C ALA A 161 14.22 -14.38 -7.59
N ARG A 162 13.07 -15.03 -7.37
CA ARG A 162 12.72 -16.28 -8.05
C ARG A 162 12.63 -16.09 -9.56
N ALA A 163 11.90 -15.09 -10.04
CA ALA A 163 11.76 -14.84 -11.48
C ALA A 163 13.11 -14.54 -12.15
N GLN A 164 13.97 -13.76 -11.48
CA GLN A 164 15.32 -13.47 -11.94
C GLN A 164 16.18 -14.73 -12.05
N PHE A 165 16.19 -15.56 -11.01
CA PHE A 165 16.92 -16.83 -11.02
C PHE A 165 16.44 -17.75 -12.16
N GLU A 166 15.13 -17.89 -12.32
CA GLU A 166 14.54 -18.72 -13.38
C GLU A 166 14.86 -18.17 -14.78
N GLN A 167 14.95 -16.85 -14.94
CA GLN A 167 15.34 -16.19 -16.19
C GLN A 167 16.83 -16.38 -16.52
N GLU A 168 17.72 -16.26 -15.53
CA GLU A 168 19.17 -16.37 -15.71
C GLU A 168 19.61 -17.82 -15.98
N HIS A 169 18.96 -18.79 -15.33
CA HIS A 169 19.36 -20.19 -15.40
C HIS A 169 18.45 -21.06 -16.26
N GLY A 170 17.28 -20.56 -16.69
CA GLY A 170 16.34 -21.29 -17.52
C GLY A 170 15.71 -22.50 -16.84
N VAL A 171 15.86 -22.65 -15.52
CA VAL A 171 15.33 -23.76 -14.73
C VAL A 171 14.48 -23.23 -13.57
N PRO A 172 13.35 -23.88 -13.22
CA PRO A 172 12.54 -23.50 -12.07
C PRO A 172 13.35 -23.53 -10.77
N LEU A 173 13.19 -22.54 -9.88
CA LEU A 173 13.95 -22.45 -8.63
C LEU A 173 13.73 -23.68 -7.71
N ASP A 174 12.55 -24.28 -7.80
CA ASP A 174 12.17 -25.44 -6.99
C ASP A 174 12.75 -26.77 -7.52
N SER A 175 13.43 -26.75 -8.67
CA SER A 175 13.98 -27.95 -9.33
C SER A 175 15.23 -28.49 -8.60
N PRO A 176 15.49 -29.80 -8.70
CA PRO A 176 16.74 -30.37 -8.20
C PRO A 176 17.98 -29.79 -8.89
N GLU A 177 17.86 -29.38 -10.17
CA GLU A 177 18.92 -28.74 -10.95
C GLU A 177 19.25 -27.32 -10.42
N ALA A 178 18.24 -26.54 -10.04
CA ALA A 178 18.44 -25.24 -9.39
C ALA A 178 19.20 -25.35 -8.07
N ARG A 179 18.96 -26.41 -7.28
CA ARG A 179 19.70 -26.68 -6.03
C ARG A 179 21.18 -26.95 -6.28
N GLU A 180 21.54 -27.61 -7.38
CA GLU A 180 22.93 -27.81 -7.74
C GLU A 180 23.62 -26.51 -8.18
N ILE A 181 22.90 -25.65 -8.91
CA ILE A 181 23.40 -24.32 -9.31
C ILE A 181 23.66 -23.45 -8.08
N LEU A 182 22.69 -23.36 -7.16
CA LEU A 182 22.82 -22.58 -5.92
C LEU A 182 23.97 -23.09 -5.03
N ASN A 183 24.12 -24.42 -4.91
CA ASN A 183 25.24 -24.98 -4.18
C ASN A 183 26.58 -24.60 -4.82
N LYS A 184 26.70 -24.66 -6.15
CA LYS A 184 27.93 -24.26 -6.87
C LYS A 184 28.25 -22.78 -6.70
N MET A 185 27.25 -21.90 -6.75
CA MET A 185 27.42 -20.46 -6.51
C MET A 185 27.93 -20.17 -5.11
N ARG A 186 27.34 -20.82 -4.10
CA ARG A 186 27.77 -20.70 -2.70
C ARG A 186 29.23 -21.09 -2.49
N TYR A 187 29.68 -22.18 -3.12
CA TYR A 187 31.08 -22.60 -3.07
C TYR A 187 32.03 -21.66 -3.84
N GLN A 188 31.55 -20.99 -4.89
CA GLN A 188 32.34 -20.00 -5.63
C GLN A 188 32.50 -18.68 -4.87
N GLU A 189 31.48 -18.23 -4.14
CA GLU A 189 31.58 -17.06 -3.26
C GLU A 189 32.54 -17.32 -2.08
N GLU A 190 32.42 -18.48 -1.41
CA GLU A 190 33.32 -18.85 -0.31
C GLU A 190 34.79 -19.01 -0.73
N SER A 191 35.05 -19.43 -1.97
CA SER A 191 36.43 -19.56 -2.50
C SER A 191 37.01 -18.28 -3.09
N SER A 192 36.16 -17.26 -3.33
CA SER A 192 36.60 -15.94 -3.81
C SER A 192 37.01 -15.01 -2.65
N ASP A 193 36.46 -15.22 -1.45
CA ASP A 193 36.82 -14.49 -0.22
C ASP A 193 38.12 -15.01 0.45
N GLU A 194 38.70 -16.12 -0.03
CA GLU A 194 39.92 -16.74 0.50
C GLU A 194 41.21 -16.45 -0.30
N GLN A 195 41.20 -15.56 -1.30
CA GLN A 195 42.44 -15.14 -1.99
C GLN A 195 42.96 -13.78 -1.46
N PRO A 196 44.22 -13.71 -0.99
CA PRO A 196 44.85 -12.47 -0.51
C PRO A 196 45.22 -11.49 -1.63
#